data_AF-A0A4Q1UDS1-F1
#
_entry.id   AF-A0A4Q1UDS1-F1
#
_cell.length_a   1.000
_cell.length_b   1.000
_cell.length_c   1.000
_cell.angle_alpha   90.00
_cell.angle_beta   90.00
_cell.angle_gamma   90.00
#
_symmetry.space_group_name_H-M   'P 1'
#
loop_
_entity.id
_entity.type
_entity.pdbx_description
1 polymer ?
#
loop_
_entity_poly.entity_id
_entity_poly.type
_entity_poly.pdbx_seq_one_letter_code
_entity_poly.pdbx_strand_id
1 'polypeptide(L)'
;MSRYSDAFESQTGQVAPEKAAQLDRLFDQIARGKALPPRGQQAVALGLTAHTLNDPHEDPPLFAYYRWVMTHCFQSGQVNELTARLIGMAFTSANIFATDLPQPLTLNPWQLKPMLDFPLKNTQAVVIENNGVFALLHQEHPDWPLILQSGNDFNDVYVQLIQHLEERGMCYAYLGDLDSKGVQMADQFARLLKQTAAKDVAALQTPKDVRIWLADMGKKDPHRTRKLKVVTPVYQAEMTTITLFGKFVEQEQLMGIYEMRIGEWLKTKN
;
A
#
# COMPACT_ATOMS: atom_id res chain seq x y z
N MET A 1 17.44 11.74 -35.70
CA MET A 1 17.57 11.84 -34.24
C MET A 1 16.27 11.34 -33.63
N SER A 2 16.32 10.86 -32.39
CA SER A 2 15.15 10.33 -31.69
C SER A 2 14.27 11.45 -31.19
N ARG A 3 12.94 11.29 -31.27
CA ARG A 3 11.98 12.21 -30.65
C ARG A 3 12.25 12.45 -29.16
N TYR A 4 12.83 11.46 -28.47
CA TYR A 4 13.15 11.53 -27.05
C TYR A 4 14.44 12.32 -26.80
N SER A 5 15.46 12.14 -27.64
CA SER A 5 16.69 12.96 -27.61
C SER A 5 16.37 14.42 -27.95
N ASP A 6 15.59 14.67 -28.99
CA ASP A 6 15.21 16.02 -29.40
C ASP A 6 14.43 16.75 -28.29
N ALA A 7 13.52 16.03 -27.61
CA ALA A 7 12.78 16.56 -26.47
C ALA A 7 13.69 16.86 -25.26
N PHE A 8 14.64 15.97 -24.96
CA PHE A 8 15.59 16.15 -23.87
C PHE A 8 16.50 17.36 -24.10
N GLU A 9 17.10 17.46 -25.28
CA GLU A 9 18.04 18.54 -25.60
C GLU A 9 17.34 19.90 -25.64
N SER A 10 16.14 19.97 -26.22
CA SER A 10 15.37 21.22 -26.30
C SER A 10 14.87 21.72 -24.94
N GLN A 11 14.50 20.82 -24.02
CA GLN A 11 13.93 21.20 -22.72
C GLN A 11 14.97 21.36 -21.61
N THR A 12 16.11 20.66 -21.70
CA THR A 12 17.14 20.70 -20.65
C THR A 12 18.36 21.54 -21.04
N GLY A 13 18.57 21.80 -22.34
CA GLY A 13 19.78 22.42 -22.87
C GLY A 13 21.04 21.53 -22.77
N GLN A 14 20.89 20.27 -22.38
CA GLN A 14 21.98 19.29 -22.28
C GLN A 14 22.00 18.41 -23.53
N VAL A 15 23.19 18.03 -24.00
CA VAL A 15 23.35 17.10 -25.12
C VAL A 15 22.96 15.69 -24.67
N ALA A 16 22.21 14.96 -25.49
CA ALA A 16 21.84 13.58 -25.19
C ALA A 16 23.11 12.68 -25.13
N PRO A 17 23.18 11.73 -24.18
CA PRO A 17 24.36 10.87 -24.04
C PRO A 17 24.55 9.98 -25.29
N GLU A 18 25.79 9.55 -25.55
CA GLU A 18 26.16 8.79 -26.76
C GLU A 18 25.30 7.53 -26.96
N LYS A 19 24.93 6.85 -25.87
CA LYS A 19 24.10 5.64 -25.89
C LYS A 19 22.58 5.91 -25.86
N ALA A 20 22.13 7.17 -25.92
CA ALA A 20 20.71 7.53 -25.81
C ALA A 20 19.83 6.79 -26.82
N ALA A 21 20.30 6.67 -28.07
CA ALA A 21 19.57 5.98 -29.14
C ALA A 21 19.30 4.49 -28.84
N GLN A 22 20.09 3.86 -27.95
CA GLN A 22 19.85 2.47 -27.54
C GLN A 22 18.56 2.34 -26.73
N LEU A 23 18.11 3.40 -26.05
CA LEU A 23 16.88 3.40 -25.25
C LEU A 23 15.61 3.64 -26.08
N ASP A 24 15.73 4.13 -27.32
CA ASP A 24 14.57 4.46 -28.17
C ASP A 24 13.61 3.28 -28.34
N ARG A 25 14.19 2.08 -28.53
CA ARG A 25 13.40 0.86 -28.68
C ARG A 25 12.58 0.55 -27.43
N LEU A 26 13.13 0.81 -26.24
CA LEU A 26 12.42 0.64 -24.98
C LEU A 26 11.31 1.69 -24.85
N PHE A 27 11.61 2.95 -25.13
CA PHE A 27 10.64 4.03 -25.06
C PHE A 27 9.46 3.84 -26.03
N ASP A 28 9.73 3.34 -27.23
CA ASP A 28 8.67 3.01 -28.20
C ASP A 28 7.80 1.83 -27.74
N GLN A 29 8.35 0.87 -26.99
CA GLN A 29 7.57 -0.22 -26.39
C GLN A 29 6.64 0.31 -25.29
N ILE A 30 7.13 1.25 -24.46
CA ILE A 30 6.32 1.95 -23.45
C ILE A 30 5.21 2.74 -24.13
N ALA A 31 5.52 3.50 -25.17
CA ALA A 31 4.54 4.30 -25.91
C ALA A 31 3.41 3.44 -26.51
N ARG A 32 3.70 2.19 -26.86
CA ARG A 32 2.73 1.21 -27.39
C ARG A 32 2.02 0.41 -26.30
N GLY A 33 2.27 0.69 -25.02
CA GLY A 33 1.64 0.00 -23.89
C GLY A 33 2.03 -1.47 -23.75
N LYS A 34 3.19 -1.89 -24.28
CA LYS A 34 3.65 -3.27 -24.15
C LYS A 34 4.02 -3.58 -22.70
N ALA A 35 3.72 -4.82 -22.27
CA ALA A 35 4.28 -5.35 -21.03
C ALA A 35 5.80 -5.50 -21.18
N LEU A 36 6.54 -4.90 -20.26
CA LEU A 36 8.00 -4.90 -20.23
C LEU A 36 8.53 -5.87 -19.16
N PRO A 37 9.65 -6.56 -19.40
CA PRO A 37 10.31 -7.36 -18.37
C PRO A 37 10.90 -6.47 -17.26
N PRO A 38 11.42 -7.02 -16.15
CA PRO A 38 12.12 -6.22 -15.12
C PRO A 38 13.25 -5.37 -15.71
N ARG A 39 13.52 -4.18 -15.13
CA ARG A 39 14.50 -3.21 -15.66
C ARG A 39 15.87 -3.77 -15.95
N GLY A 40 16.38 -4.69 -15.13
CA GLY A 40 17.66 -5.34 -15.39
C GLY A 40 17.66 -6.14 -16.69
N GLN A 41 16.56 -6.86 -16.97
CA GLN A 41 16.39 -7.59 -18.21
C GLN A 41 16.17 -6.64 -19.40
N GLN A 42 15.48 -5.51 -19.20
CA GLN A 42 15.36 -4.47 -20.23
C GLN A 42 16.75 -3.94 -20.61
N ALA A 43 17.58 -3.57 -19.63
CA ALA A 43 18.93 -3.05 -19.86
C ALA A 43 19.80 -4.05 -20.63
N VAL A 44 19.82 -5.32 -20.19
CA VAL A 44 20.54 -6.39 -20.88
C VAL A 44 20.05 -6.60 -22.32
N ALA A 45 18.73 -6.55 -22.55
CA ALA A 45 18.16 -6.68 -23.90
C ALA A 45 18.54 -5.52 -24.85
N LEU A 46 18.97 -4.39 -24.31
CA LEU A 46 19.50 -3.24 -25.06
C LEU A 46 21.03 -3.28 -25.21
N GLY A 47 21.70 -4.32 -24.71
CA GLY A 47 23.16 -4.44 -24.72
C GLY A 47 23.87 -3.65 -23.61
N LEU A 48 23.12 -3.22 -22.58
CA LEU A 48 23.64 -2.52 -21.40
C LEU A 48 23.85 -3.49 -20.24
N THR A 49 24.50 -3.04 -19.17
CA THR A 49 24.58 -3.84 -17.94
C THR A 49 23.23 -3.82 -17.21
N ALA A 50 22.92 -4.89 -16.45
CA ALA A 50 21.64 -5.01 -15.75
C ALA A 50 21.36 -3.87 -14.75
N HIS A 51 22.40 -3.17 -14.29
CA HIS A 51 22.29 -2.07 -13.33
C HIS A 51 22.11 -0.71 -14.00
N THR A 52 22.36 -0.57 -15.31
CA THR A 52 22.38 0.73 -16.00
C THR A 52 21.08 1.54 -15.85
N LEU A 53 19.92 0.88 -15.77
CA LEU A 53 18.60 1.55 -15.61
C LEU A 53 18.11 1.63 -14.16
N ASN A 54 18.88 1.09 -13.21
CA ASN A 54 18.49 0.91 -11.80
C ASN A 54 19.45 1.57 -10.81
N ASP A 55 20.70 1.75 -11.20
CA ASP A 55 21.78 2.29 -10.38
C ASP A 55 22.31 3.58 -11.02
N PRO A 56 22.18 4.75 -10.36
CA PRO A 56 22.70 6.01 -10.87
C PRO A 56 24.22 6.06 -10.99
N HIS A 57 24.95 5.11 -10.43
CA HIS A 57 26.42 5.08 -10.45
C HIS A 57 27.02 4.27 -11.62
N GLU A 58 26.22 3.43 -12.28
CA GLU A 58 26.71 2.52 -13.34
C GLU A 58 27.01 3.26 -14.66
N ASP A 59 26.07 4.09 -15.12
CA ASP A 59 26.25 5.00 -16.27
C ASP A 59 25.45 6.29 -15.99
N PRO A 60 26.00 7.23 -15.19
CA PRO A 60 25.26 8.38 -14.67
C PRO A 60 24.59 9.25 -15.74
N PRO A 61 25.27 9.59 -16.88
CA PRO A 61 24.66 10.38 -17.94
C PRO A 61 23.46 9.67 -18.59
N LEU A 62 23.58 8.36 -18.86
CA LEU A 62 22.52 7.58 -19.47
C LEU A 62 21.35 7.35 -18.50
N PHE A 63 21.63 7.14 -17.21
CA PHE A 63 20.61 7.03 -16.17
C PHE A 63 19.83 8.34 -15.99
N ALA A 64 20.52 9.48 -16.00
CA ALA A 64 19.87 10.79 -15.92
C ALA A 64 18.95 11.05 -17.13
N TYR A 65 19.43 10.75 -18.34
CA TYR A 65 18.62 10.83 -19.56
C TYR A 65 17.40 9.91 -19.49
N TYR A 66 17.59 8.64 -19.13
CA TYR A 66 16.50 7.67 -18.94
C TYR A 66 15.46 8.19 -17.94
N ARG A 67 15.89 8.63 -16.75
CA ARG A 67 15.01 9.19 -15.71
C ARG A 67 14.23 10.39 -16.21
N TRP A 68 14.88 11.28 -16.96
CA TRP A 68 14.22 12.46 -17.51
C TRP A 68 13.11 12.08 -18.49
N VAL A 69 13.41 11.20 -19.47
CA VAL A 69 12.43 10.75 -20.47
C VAL A 69 11.25 10.04 -19.79
N MET A 70 11.54 9.16 -18.82
CA MET A 70 10.51 8.46 -18.05
C MET A 70 9.58 9.42 -17.28
N THR A 71 10.09 10.57 -16.86
CA THR A 71 9.34 11.56 -16.07
C THR A 71 8.53 12.52 -16.95
N HIS A 72 9.05 12.90 -18.12
CA HIS A 72 8.49 13.99 -18.92
C HIS A 72 7.81 13.54 -20.21
N CYS A 73 8.15 12.36 -20.74
CA CYS A 73 7.61 11.86 -22.01
C CYS A 73 6.49 10.83 -21.84
N PHE A 74 6.25 10.33 -20.62
CA PHE A 74 5.23 9.32 -20.34
C PHE A 74 4.34 9.76 -19.17
N GLN A 75 3.06 9.42 -19.26
CA GLN A 75 2.09 9.68 -18.19
C GLN A 75 2.28 8.69 -17.03
N SER A 76 1.89 9.11 -15.83
CA SER A 76 1.83 8.20 -14.68
C SER A 76 0.95 6.99 -15.00
N GLY A 77 1.45 5.78 -14.72
CA GLY A 77 0.75 4.52 -15.03
C GLY A 77 0.85 4.03 -16.48
N GLN A 78 1.50 4.76 -17.40
CA GLN A 78 1.71 4.31 -18.79
C GLN A 78 2.76 3.20 -18.92
N VAL A 79 3.66 3.08 -17.93
CA VAL A 79 4.75 2.11 -17.92
C VAL A 79 4.24 0.79 -17.36
N ASN A 80 4.02 -0.19 -18.24
CA ASN A 80 3.58 -1.54 -17.87
C ASN A 80 4.78 -2.46 -17.62
N GLU A 81 5.53 -2.20 -16.54
CA GLU A 81 6.72 -2.98 -16.16
C GLU A 81 6.39 -4.13 -15.22
N LEU A 82 6.86 -5.34 -15.56
CA LEU A 82 6.89 -6.48 -14.65
C LEU A 82 7.93 -6.19 -13.57
N THR A 83 7.49 -5.80 -12.38
CA THR A 83 8.41 -5.60 -11.26
C THR A 83 8.62 -6.93 -10.51
N ALA A 84 9.85 -7.16 -10.03
CA ALA A 84 10.15 -8.27 -9.13
C ALA A 84 9.59 -8.06 -7.71
N ARG A 85 8.87 -6.96 -7.44
CA ARG A 85 8.30 -6.62 -6.13
C ARG A 85 6.95 -7.33 -5.90
N LEU A 86 6.91 -8.64 -6.13
CA LEU A 86 5.73 -9.48 -5.91
C LEU A 86 5.18 -9.37 -4.48
N ILE A 87 6.06 -9.27 -3.47
CA ILE A 87 5.67 -9.38 -2.06
C ILE A 87 5.18 -8.05 -1.47
N GLY A 88 5.64 -6.90 -1.97
CA GLY A 88 5.27 -5.56 -1.45
C GLY A 88 4.18 -4.85 -2.24
N MET A 89 3.68 -5.46 -3.32
CA MET A 89 2.63 -4.88 -4.17
C MET A 89 1.33 -5.68 -4.15
N ALA A 90 1.34 -6.84 -3.50
CA ALA A 90 0.18 -7.69 -3.49
C ALA A 90 -0.84 -7.22 -2.44
N PHE A 91 -2.11 -7.31 -2.80
CA PHE A 91 -3.22 -7.15 -1.88
C PHE A 91 -3.56 -8.52 -1.31
N THR A 92 -3.46 -8.69 0.01
CA THR A 92 -3.81 -9.95 0.67
C THR A 92 -5.08 -9.78 1.48
N SER A 93 -6.05 -10.67 1.28
CA SER A 93 -7.32 -10.65 2.01
C SER A 93 -7.91 -12.04 2.20
N ALA A 94 -8.85 -12.16 3.14
CA ALA A 94 -9.65 -13.35 3.37
C ALA A 94 -11.13 -12.98 3.32
N ASN A 95 -11.94 -13.82 2.69
CA ASN A 95 -13.42 -13.74 2.68
C ASN A 95 -14.01 -12.42 2.18
N ILE A 96 -13.28 -11.66 1.37
CA ILE A 96 -13.83 -10.44 0.74
C ILE A 96 -14.68 -10.79 -0.48
N PHE A 97 -14.17 -11.69 -1.32
CA PHE A 97 -14.75 -12.05 -2.61
C PHE A 97 -15.53 -13.36 -2.51
N ALA A 98 -16.65 -13.47 -3.24
CA ALA A 98 -17.45 -14.68 -3.32
C ALA A 98 -16.83 -15.66 -4.31
N THR A 99 -15.80 -16.38 -3.87
CA THR A 99 -15.01 -17.32 -4.66
C THR A 99 -14.83 -18.65 -3.91
N ASP A 100 -14.53 -19.70 -4.66
CA ASP A 100 -14.17 -21.03 -4.17
C ASP A 100 -12.65 -21.24 -4.05
N LEU A 101 -11.85 -20.23 -4.40
CA LEU A 101 -10.40 -20.27 -4.25
C LEU A 101 -9.97 -20.39 -2.78
N PRO A 102 -8.88 -21.11 -2.48
CA PRO A 102 -8.30 -21.17 -1.14
C PRO A 102 -8.01 -19.78 -0.57
N GLN A 103 -8.34 -19.58 0.70
CA GLN A 103 -8.10 -18.33 1.44
C GLN A 103 -6.86 -18.46 2.34
N PRO A 104 -6.08 -17.38 2.56
CA PRO A 104 -6.28 -16.03 2.05
C PRO A 104 -5.90 -15.90 0.56
N LEU A 105 -6.52 -14.95 -0.12
CA LEU A 105 -6.16 -14.56 -1.48
C LEU A 105 -5.05 -13.52 -1.46
N THR A 106 -4.07 -13.71 -2.33
CA THR A 106 -3.04 -12.71 -2.61
C THR A 106 -3.15 -12.29 -4.08
N LEU A 107 -3.55 -11.04 -4.29
CA LEU A 107 -3.78 -10.45 -5.60
C LEU A 107 -2.57 -9.61 -6.01
N ASN A 108 -1.93 -9.97 -7.10
CA ASN A 108 -0.89 -9.17 -7.72
C ASN A 108 -1.49 -8.00 -8.53
N PRO A 109 -0.72 -6.95 -8.86
CA PRO A 109 -1.21 -5.80 -9.62
C PRO A 109 -1.97 -6.14 -10.91
N TRP A 110 -1.52 -7.14 -11.67
CA TRP A 110 -2.18 -7.54 -12.92
C TRP A 110 -3.51 -8.29 -12.70
N GLN A 111 -3.75 -8.81 -11.49
CA GLN A 111 -5.02 -9.43 -11.10
C GLN A 111 -6.03 -8.39 -10.59
N LEU A 112 -5.63 -7.13 -10.40
CA LEU A 112 -6.49 -6.08 -9.86
C LEU A 112 -7.73 -5.86 -10.72
N LYS A 113 -7.55 -5.58 -12.01
CA LYS A 113 -8.64 -5.18 -12.92
C LYS A 113 -9.83 -6.14 -12.92
N PRO A 114 -9.66 -7.47 -13.08
CA PRO A 114 -10.79 -8.39 -13.01
C PRO A 114 -11.41 -8.49 -11.61
N MET A 115 -10.67 -8.17 -10.55
CA MET A 115 -11.13 -8.26 -9.16
C MET A 115 -11.93 -7.04 -8.71
N LEU A 116 -11.79 -5.88 -9.38
CA LEU A 116 -12.53 -4.66 -9.04
C LEU A 116 -14.04 -4.89 -8.97
N ASP A 117 -14.60 -5.57 -9.97
CA ASP A 117 -16.06 -5.81 -10.08
C ASP A 117 -16.46 -7.24 -9.69
N PHE A 118 -15.52 -8.05 -9.19
CA PHE A 118 -15.80 -9.42 -8.80
C PHE A 118 -16.83 -9.48 -7.65
N PRO A 119 -17.80 -10.42 -7.64
CA PRO A 119 -18.81 -10.51 -6.59
C PRO A 119 -18.21 -10.54 -5.17
N LEU A 120 -18.82 -9.78 -4.24
CA LEU A 120 -18.37 -9.71 -2.85
C LEU A 120 -19.09 -10.76 -2.00
N LYS A 121 -18.37 -11.42 -1.09
CA LYS A 121 -18.94 -12.30 -0.05
C LYS A 121 -19.45 -11.48 1.13
N ASN A 122 -18.77 -10.38 1.45
CA ASN A 122 -19.04 -9.52 2.59
C ASN A 122 -19.05 -8.04 2.19
N THR A 123 -19.76 -7.20 2.95
CA THR A 123 -19.80 -5.73 2.80
C THR A 123 -19.12 -5.00 3.96
N GLN A 124 -18.43 -5.72 4.82
CA GLN A 124 -17.59 -5.20 5.89
C GLN A 124 -16.26 -5.94 5.87
N ALA A 125 -15.17 -5.25 6.20
CA ALA A 125 -13.86 -5.86 6.33
C ALA A 125 -13.04 -5.19 7.44
N VAL A 126 -12.23 -5.99 8.13
CA VAL A 126 -11.27 -5.49 9.11
C VAL A 126 -9.88 -5.49 8.49
N VAL A 127 -9.29 -4.30 8.43
CA VAL A 127 -7.92 -4.09 7.95
C VAL A 127 -6.95 -4.27 9.11
N ILE A 128 -6.03 -5.20 8.95
CA ILE A 128 -5.05 -5.62 9.96
C ILE A 128 -3.65 -5.22 9.47
N GLU A 129 -2.93 -4.46 10.28
CA GLU A 129 -1.56 -4.05 9.99
C GLU A 129 -0.55 -5.20 10.10
N ASN A 130 -0.66 -6.02 11.15
CA ASN A 130 0.33 -7.04 11.49
C ASN A 130 0.03 -8.40 10.81
N ASN A 131 1.05 -8.97 10.16
CA ASN A 131 0.97 -10.27 9.48
C ASN A 131 0.61 -11.43 10.42
N GLY A 132 1.21 -11.48 11.61
CA GLY A 132 0.97 -12.55 12.58
C GLY A 132 -0.44 -12.50 13.13
N VAL A 133 -0.94 -11.30 13.43
CA VAL A 133 -2.32 -11.08 13.86
C VAL A 133 -3.31 -11.50 12.77
N PHE A 134 -3.07 -11.10 11.51
CA PHE A 134 -3.91 -11.52 10.38
C PHE A 134 -3.94 -13.04 10.23
N ALA A 135 -2.78 -13.70 10.28
CA ALA A 135 -2.68 -15.15 10.12
C ALA A 135 -3.40 -15.90 11.24
N LEU A 136 -3.23 -15.45 12.49
CA LEU A 136 -3.89 -16.06 13.65
C LEU A 136 -5.41 -15.89 13.57
N LEU A 137 -5.90 -14.67 13.31
CA LEU A 137 -7.33 -14.39 13.17
C LEU A 137 -7.96 -15.20 12.03
N HIS A 138 -7.27 -15.34 10.89
CA HIS A 138 -7.77 -16.16 9.78
C HIS A 138 -7.81 -17.65 10.11
N GLN A 139 -6.83 -18.14 10.87
CA GLN A 139 -6.80 -19.54 11.31
C GLN A 139 -7.94 -19.85 12.29
N GLU A 140 -8.20 -18.95 13.25
CA GLU A 140 -9.23 -19.13 14.28
C GLU A 140 -10.64 -18.83 13.74
N HIS A 141 -10.74 -17.88 12.81
CA HIS A 141 -12.01 -17.41 12.22
C HIS A 141 -11.93 -17.41 10.68
N PRO A 142 -11.97 -18.59 10.05
CA PRO A 142 -11.72 -18.76 8.62
C PRO A 142 -12.77 -18.10 7.71
N ASP A 143 -13.87 -17.60 8.27
CA ASP A 143 -14.93 -16.90 7.53
C ASP A 143 -14.91 -15.37 7.70
N TRP A 144 -14.05 -14.83 8.57
CA TRP A 144 -14.02 -13.39 8.80
C TRP A 144 -13.45 -12.63 7.59
N PRO A 145 -14.06 -11.50 7.20
CA PRO A 145 -13.57 -10.65 6.14
C PRO A 145 -12.39 -9.80 6.62
N LEU A 146 -11.18 -10.27 6.35
CA LEU A 146 -9.93 -9.65 6.79
C LEU A 146 -9.13 -9.13 5.60
N ILE A 147 -8.45 -8.00 5.77
CA ILE A 147 -7.51 -7.44 4.79
C ILE A 147 -6.19 -7.20 5.48
N LEU A 148 -5.10 -7.63 4.87
CA LEU A 148 -3.76 -7.39 5.38
C LEU A 148 -3.18 -6.10 4.76
N GLN A 149 -2.78 -5.15 5.60
CA GLN A 149 -2.12 -3.92 5.17
C GLN A 149 -0.58 -4.05 5.11
N SER A 150 0.01 -4.98 5.86
CA SER A 150 1.47 -5.06 6.03
C SER A 150 2.25 -5.00 4.72
N GLY A 151 3.24 -4.11 4.66
CA GLY A 151 4.25 -4.07 3.59
C GLY A 151 3.78 -3.53 2.24
N ASN A 152 2.49 -3.17 2.09
CA ASN A 152 2.00 -2.59 0.85
C ASN A 152 2.23 -1.07 0.73
N ASP A 153 2.59 -0.40 1.83
CA ASP A 153 2.86 1.05 1.95
C ASP A 153 1.82 1.94 1.23
N PHE A 154 0.56 1.51 1.22
CA PHE A 154 -0.51 2.17 0.47
C PHE A 154 -0.17 2.40 -1.00
N ASN A 155 0.44 1.41 -1.65
CA ASN A 155 0.70 1.44 -3.08
C ASN A 155 -0.59 1.63 -3.90
N ASP A 156 -0.45 2.08 -5.14
CA ASP A 156 -1.57 2.44 -6.01
C ASP A 156 -2.57 1.29 -6.21
N VAL A 157 -2.11 0.03 -6.21
CA VAL A 157 -2.96 -1.15 -6.39
C VAL A 157 -3.85 -1.37 -5.17
N TYR A 158 -3.27 -1.28 -3.97
CA TYR A 158 -4.01 -1.35 -2.72
C TYR A 158 -5.04 -0.22 -2.62
N VAL A 159 -4.63 1.01 -2.91
CA VAL A 159 -5.49 2.19 -2.83
C VAL A 159 -6.67 2.08 -3.80
N GLN A 160 -6.41 1.74 -5.06
CA GLN A 160 -7.46 1.57 -6.07
C GLN A 160 -8.47 0.50 -5.65
N LEU A 161 -8.00 -0.65 -5.16
CA LEU A 161 -8.91 -1.72 -4.76
C LEU A 161 -9.76 -1.32 -3.56
N ILE A 162 -9.16 -0.77 -2.50
CA ILE A 162 -9.88 -0.37 -1.29
C ILE A 162 -10.95 0.67 -1.61
N GLN A 163 -10.61 1.69 -2.41
CA GLN A 163 -11.55 2.74 -2.82
C GLN A 163 -12.67 2.18 -3.70
N HIS A 164 -12.35 1.29 -4.65
CA HIS A 164 -13.38 0.71 -5.51
C HIS A 164 -14.32 -0.22 -4.74
N LEU A 165 -13.78 -1.02 -3.82
CA LEU A 165 -14.59 -1.85 -2.91
C LEU A 165 -15.47 -0.97 -2.02
N GLU A 166 -14.96 0.17 -1.53
CA GLU A 166 -15.76 1.15 -0.79
C GLU A 166 -16.91 1.70 -1.64
N GLU A 167 -16.63 2.07 -2.90
CA GLU A 167 -17.63 2.56 -3.84
C GLU A 167 -18.74 1.53 -4.10
N ARG A 168 -18.42 0.24 -3.93
CA ARG A 168 -19.36 -0.88 -3.99
C ARG A 168 -20.08 -1.18 -2.66
N GLY A 169 -19.89 -0.35 -1.64
CA GLY A 169 -20.57 -0.43 -0.34
C GLY A 169 -19.79 -1.18 0.75
N MET A 170 -18.53 -1.55 0.51
CA MET A 170 -17.66 -2.10 1.56
C MET A 170 -17.37 -1.04 2.63
N CYS A 171 -17.54 -1.41 3.90
CA CYS A 171 -17.13 -0.59 5.04
C CYS A 171 -15.92 -1.20 5.74
N TYR A 172 -15.06 -0.34 6.29
CA TYR A 172 -13.81 -0.77 6.91
C TYR A 172 -13.71 -0.37 8.37
N ALA A 173 -13.12 -1.27 9.18
CA ALA A 173 -12.48 -0.93 10.43
C ALA A 173 -10.97 -1.21 10.31
N TYR A 174 -10.13 -0.43 10.99
CA TYR A 174 -8.67 -0.59 10.95
C TYR A 174 -8.12 -0.92 12.34
N LEU A 175 -7.21 -1.89 12.40
CA LEU A 175 -6.47 -2.29 13.59
C LEU A 175 -4.98 -2.35 13.30
N GLY A 176 -4.20 -1.68 14.15
CA GLY A 176 -2.74 -1.68 14.09
C GLY A 176 -2.14 -1.49 15.47
N ASP A 177 -0.82 -1.34 15.53
CA ASP A 177 -0.11 -1.07 16.77
C ASP A 177 -0.56 0.25 17.40
N LEU A 178 -0.68 0.29 18.74
CA LEU A 178 -0.92 1.52 19.48
C LEU A 178 0.38 2.28 19.71
N ASP A 179 1.02 2.65 18.61
CA ASP A 179 2.18 3.53 18.60
C ASP A 179 2.01 4.67 17.60
N SER A 180 2.97 5.59 17.55
CA SER A 180 2.84 6.75 16.69
C SER A 180 2.82 6.40 15.21
N LYS A 181 3.48 5.31 14.78
CA LYS A 181 3.49 4.89 13.37
C LYS A 181 2.19 4.18 13.01
N GLY A 182 1.68 3.29 13.86
CA GLY A 182 0.38 2.65 13.67
C GLY A 182 -0.76 3.66 13.57
N VAL A 183 -0.81 4.65 14.48
CA VAL A 183 -1.80 5.75 14.40
C VAL A 183 -1.65 6.60 13.13
N GLN A 184 -0.43 6.84 12.66
CA GLN A 184 -0.21 7.52 11.38
C GLN A 184 -0.74 6.70 10.20
N MET A 185 -0.58 5.38 10.23
CA MET A 185 -1.08 4.51 9.17
C MET A 185 -2.61 4.40 9.19
N ALA A 186 -3.23 4.34 10.36
CA ALA A 186 -4.68 4.43 10.49
C ALA A 186 -5.25 5.77 9.98
N ASP A 187 -4.57 6.89 10.30
CA ASP A 187 -4.91 8.22 9.74
C ASP A 187 -4.76 8.24 8.21
N GLN A 188 -3.68 7.68 7.68
CA GLN A 188 -3.48 7.60 6.24
C GLN A 188 -4.58 6.75 5.59
N PHE A 189 -4.88 5.57 6.13
CA PHE A 189 -5.93 4.70 5.63
C PHE A 189 -7.29 5.41 5.60
N ALA A 190 -7.70 6.03 6.71
CA ALA A 190 -8.98 6.74 6.77
C ALA A 190 -9.08 7.91 5.79
N ARG A 191 -7.96 8.57 5.45
CA ARG A 191 -7.93 9.65 4.45
C ARG A 191 -7.99 9.15 3.00
N LEU A 192 -7.70 7.87 2.75
CA LEU A 192 -7.89 7.27 1.43
C LEU A 192 -9.37 7.01 1.13
N LEU A 193 -10.16 6.82 2.17
CA LEU A 193 -11.58 6.50 2.09
C LEU A 193 -12.39 7.77 1.80
N LYS A 194 -13.36 7.65 0.90
CA LYS A 194 -14.26 8.73 0.50
C LYS A 194 -15.63 8.64 1.19
N GLN A 195 -16.06 7.44 1.57
CA GLN A 195 -17.42 7.20 2.08
C GLN A 195 -17.46 6.78 3.54
N THR A 196 -16.52 5.94 3.98
CA THR A 196 -16.38 5.45 5.34
C THR A 196 -15.83 6.59 6.20
N ALA A 197 -16.59 7.02 7.20
CA ALA A 197 -16.12 8.08 8.08
C ALA A 197 -14.98 7.56 8.96
N ALA A 198 -14.00 8.41 9.27
CA ALA A 198 -12.87 8.00 10.10
C ALA A 198 -13.25 7.44 11.48
N LYS A 199 -14.40 7.85 12.03
CA LYS A 199 -14.95 7.26 13.28
C LYS A 199 -15.33 5.79 13.12
N ASP A 200 -15.77 5.39 11.92
CA ASP A 200 -16.19 4.02 11.61
C ASP A 200 -14.94 3.16 11.35
N VAL A 201 -13.92 3.76 10.73
CA VAL A 201 -12.58 3.15 10.62
C VAL A 201 -12.00 2.85 12.01
N ALA A 202 -12.15 3.77 12.95
CA ALA A 202 -11.71 3.62 14.34
C ALA A 202 -12.71 2.86 15.24
N ALA A 203 -13.77 2.24 14.70
CA ALA A 203 -14.85 1.68 15.52
C ALA A 203 -14.39 0.59 16.49
N LEU A 204 -13.37 -0.20 16.11
CA LEU A 204 -12.83 -1.30 16.93
C LEU A 204 -11.79 -0.82 17.95
N GLN A 205 -11.24 0.37 17.75
CA GLN A 205 -10.20 1.00 18.54
C GLN A 205 -10.51 2.48 18.68
N THR A 206 -11.34 2.83 19.67
CA THR A 206 -11.69 4.23 19.86
C THR A 206 -10.62 4.96 20.69
N PRO A 207 -10.53 6.30 20.64
CA PRO A 207 -9.60 7.05 21.48
C PRO A 207 -9.77 6.79 22.99
N LYS A 208 -10.98 6.43 23.43
CA LYS A 208 -11.26 6.05 24.81
C LYS A 208 -10.56 4.74 25.15
N ASP A 209 -10.66 3.75 24.26
CA ASP A 209 -10.05 2.44 24.45
C ASP A 209 -8.53 2.53 24.43
N VAL A 210 -7.97 3.26 23.47
CA VAL A 210 -6.53 3.50 23.35
C VAL A 210 -5.98 4.05 24.66
N ARG A 211 -6.68 5.01 25.30
CA ARG A 211 -6.27 5.54 26.61
C ARG A 211 -6.25 4.47 27.71
N ILE A 212 -7.29 3.64 27.79
CA ILE A 212 -7.39 2.57 28.80
C ILE A 212 -6.27 1.55 28.58
N TRP A 213 -6.10 1.08 27.36
CA TRP A 213 -5.09 0.07 27.03
C TRP A 213 -3.66 0.58 27.21
N LEU A 214 -3.38 1.84 26.90
CA LEU A 214 -2.07 2.45 27.19
C LEU A 214 -1.80 2.59 28.69
N ALA A 215 -2.83 2.87 29.49
CA ALA A 215 -2.70 2.93 30.94
C ALA A 215 -2.34 1.55 31.51
N ASP A 216 -3.12 0.54 31.12
CA ASP A 216 -3.12 -0.80 31.73
C ASP A 216 -2.01 -1.70 31.18
N MET A 217 -1.73 -1.63 29.87
CA MET A 217 -0.88 -2.59 29.15
C MET A 217 0.35 -1.94 28.50
N GLY A 218 0.43 -0.62 28.52
CA GLY A 218 1.43 0.14 27.76
C GLY A 218 2.85 0.03 28.30
N LYS A 219 3.80 -0.16 27.39
CA LYS A 219 5.25 -0.17 27.64
C LYS A 219 5.87 1.16 27.21
N LYS A 220 6.88 1.65 27.92
CA LYS A 220 7.56 2.91 27.58
C LYS A 220 8.55 2.72 26.44
N ASP A 221 8.47 3.56 25.42
CA ASP A 221 9.49 3.64 24.36
C ASP A 221 9.40 5.02 23.66
N PRO A 222 10.38 5.92 23.89
CA PRO A 222 10.36 7.27 23.31
C PRO A 222 10.40 7.30 21.77
N HIS A 223 10.96 6.29 21.11
CA HIS A 223 11.02 6.22 19.66
C HIS A 223 9.65 5.87 19.08
N ARG A 224 8.96 4.89 19.67
CA ARG A 224 7.62 4.46 19.25
C ARG A 224 6.53 5.47 19.58
N THR A 225 6.76 6.38 20.54
CA THR A 225 5.75 7.32 21.03
C THR A 225 6.03 8.77 20.64
N ARG A 226 6.93 9.00 19.67
CA ARG A 226 7.25 10.34 19.18
C ARG A 226 6.09 10.92 18.38
N LYS A 227 5.82 12.21 18.54
CA LYS A 227 4.73 12.86 17.80
C LYS A 227 4.97 12.80 16.30
N LEU A 228 4.03 12.22 15.56
CA LEU A 228 3.99 12.25 14.09
C LEU A 228 2.82 13.10 13.59
N LYS A 229 2.89 13.50 12.32
CA LYS A 229 1.83 14.27 11.66
C LYS A 229 0.62 13.36 11.42
N VAL A 230 -0.51 13.75 11.99
CA VAL A 230 -1.85 13.17 11.79
C VAL A 230 -2.85 14.32 11.68
N VAL A 231 -3.85 14.17 10.80
CA VAL A 231 -4.74 15.28 10.43
C VAL A 231 -6.17 15.04 10.91
N THR A 232 -6.60 13.77 10.95
CA THR A 232 -7.97 13.42 11.27
C THR A 232 -8.21 13.51 12.79
N PRO A 233 -9.31 14.15 13.26
CA PRO A 233 -9.52 14.42 14.68
C PRO A 233 -9.46 13.19 15.61
N VAL A 234 -10.00 12.04 15.18
CA VAL A 234 -9.98 10.81 15.98
C VAL A 234 -8.54 10.32 16.22
N TYR A 235 -7.70 10.32 15.18
CA TYR A 235 -6.30 9.91 15.27
C TYR A 235 -5.39 10.98 15.87
N GLN A 236 -5.76 12.26 15.79
CA GLN A 236 -5.11 13.31 16.58
C GLN A 236 -5.27 13.09 18.09
N ALA A 237 -6.46 12.65 18.52
CA ALA A 237 -6.71 12.31 19.91
C ALA A 237 -5.89 11.08 20.35
N GLU A 238 -5.79 10.05 19.52
CA GLU A 238 -4.94 8.88 19.78
C GLU A 238 -3.45 9.24 19.83
N MET A 239 -2.94 9.98 18.84
CA MET A 239 -1.56 10.46 18.80
C MET A 239 -1.22 11.29 20.05
N THR A 240 -2.13 12.17 20.46
CA THR A 240 -1.96 12.95 21.70
C THR A 240 -1.88 12.04 22.92
N THR A 241 -2.71 11.00 22.98
CA THR A 241 -2.71 10.02 24.08
C THR A 241 -1.40 9.24 24.14
N ILE A 242 -0.93 8.69 23.00
CA ILE A 242 0.34 7.95 22.89
C ILE A 242 1.52 8.82 23.34
N THR A 243 1.59 10.05 22.81
CA THR A 243 2.69 10.98 23.11
C THR A 243 2.68 11.46 24.56
N LEU A 244 1.49 11.71 25.14
CA LEU A 244 1.35 12.13 26.54
C LEU A 244 1.74 11.01 27.52
N PHE A 245 1.30 9.79 27.24
CA PHE A 245 1.61 8.64 28.10
C PHE A 245 3.08 8.21 27.94
N GLY A 246 3.69 8.46 26.78
CA GLY A 246 5.02 7.95 26.44
C GLY A 246 5.04 6.42 26.46
N LYS A 247 3.90 5.80 26.15
CA LYS A 247 3.72 4.35 26.11
C LYS A 247 3.15 3.89 24.77
N PHE A 248 3.40 2.64 24.42
CA PHE A 248 2.82 1.94 23.28
C PHE A 248 2.27 0.56 23.70
N VAL A 249 1.41 -0.01 22.86
CA VAL A 249 0.92 -1.40 22.98
C VAL A 249 1.03 -2.06 21.62
N GLU A 250 1.57 -3.28 21.55
CA GLU A 250 1.64 -4.07 20.32
C GLU A 250 0.28 -4.69 20.02
N GLN A 251 -0.06 -4.83 18.74
CA GLN A 251 -1.34 -5.36 18.30
C GLN A 251 -1.62 -6.75 18.89
N GLU A 252 -0.59 -7.60 19.00
CA GLU A 252 -0.66 -8.95 19.59
C GLU A 252 -1.13 -8.95 21.05
N GLN A 253 -0.78 -7.91 21.82
CA GLN A 253 -1.20 -7.81 23.23
C GLN A 253 -2.71 -7.64 23.39
N LEU A 254 -3.38 -7.16 22.34
CA LEU A 254 -4.80 -6.83 22.35
C LEU A 254 -5.65 -7.94 21.71
N MET A 255 -5.07 -9.10 21.41
CA MET A 255 -5.73 -10.06 20.53
C MET A 255 -7.09 -10.54 21.01
N GLY A 256 -7.21 -10.96 22.28
CA GLY A 256 -8.50 -11.38 22.83
C GLY A 256 -9.54 -10.25 22.90
N ILE A 257 -9.10 -9.00 22.99
CA ILE A 257 -10.02 -7.84 22.93
C ILE A 257 -10.48 -7.60 21.50
N TYR A 258 -9.55 -7.63 20.54
CA TYR A 258 -9.87 -7.43 19.13
C TYR A 258 -10.75 -8.54 18.58
N GLU A 259 -10.49 -9.81 18.90
CA GLU A 259 -11.31 -10.93 18.49
C GLU A 259 -12.78 -10.74 18.89
N MET A 260 -13.03 -10.43 20.18
CA MET A 260 -14.37 -10.14 20.68
C MET A 260 -15.04 -8.99 19.90
N ARG A 261 -14.34 -7.87 19.73
CA ARG A 261 -14.89 -6.66 19.08
C ARG A 261 -15.12 -6.85 17.60
N ILE A 262 -14.23 -7.55 16.90
CA ILE A 262 -14.41 -7.90 15.49
C ILE A 262 -15.68 -8.75 15.34
N GLY A 263 -15.82 -9.79 16.17
CA GLY A 263 -16.99 -10.67 16.14
C GLY A 263 -18.31 -9.93 16.40
N GLU A 264 -18.32 -8.93 17.29
CA GLU A 264 -19.48 -8.07 17.52
C GLU A 264 -19.74 -7.12 16.34
N TRP A 265 -18.71 -6.46 15.84
CA TRP A 265 -18.82 -5.49 14.75
C TRP A 265 -19.31 -6.13 13.46
N LEU A 266 -18.84 -7.34 13.13
CA LEU A 266 -19.28 -8.09 11.95
C LEU A 266 -20.75 -8.53 12.02
N LYS A 267 -21.37 -8.59 13.22
CA LYS A 267 -22.80 -8.87 13.36
C LYS A 267 -23.70 -7.66 13.09
N THR A 268 -23.14 -6.46 13.00
CA THR A 268 -23.93 -5.22 12.90
C THR A 268 -24.50 -4.93 11.51
N LYS A 269 -23.99 -5.57 10.44
CA LYS A 269 -24.53 -5.45 9.07
C LYS A 269 -24.91 -6.78 8.41
N ASN A 270 -24.95 -7.88 9.17
CA ASN A 270 -25.54 -9.14 8.70
C ASN A 270 -27.06 -9.15 8.93
#